data_AF-A0A1J5D320-F1
#
_entry.id   AF-A0A1J5D320-F1
#
_cell.length_a   1.000
_cell.length_b   1.000
_cell.length_c   1.000
_cell.angle_alpha   90.00
_cell.angle_beta   90.00
_cell.angle_gamma   90.00
#
_symmetry.space_group_name_H-M   'P 1'
#
loop_
_entity.id
_entity.type
_entity.pdbx_description
1 polymer ?
#
loop_
_entity_poly.entity_id
_entity_poly.type
_entity_poly.pdbx_seq_one_letter_code
_entity_poly.pdbx_strand_id
1 'polypeptide(L)' 'MGEVALSANEYRTAQRLGNDYWLYVVFDCASTPTLQLIRNPSRLGWEPVVRVEQYHVTAKAILEATRE' A
#
# COMPACT_ATOMS: atom_id res chain seq x y z
N MET A 1 -5.27 6.74 15.35
CA MET A 1 -5.98 6.76 14.04
C MET A 1 -5.24 5.84 13.10
N GLY A 2 -5.94 5.06 12.27
CA GLY A 2 -5.34 4.06 11.39
C GLY A 2 -4.84 4.67 10.07
N GLU A 3 -3.87 4.01 9.45
CA GLU A 3 -3.37 4.36 8.12
C GLU A 3 -4.26 3.77 7.03
N VAL A 4 -4.28 4.42 5.87
CA VAL A 4 -4.95 3.91 4.65
C VAL A 4 -3.87 3.52 3.66
N ALA A 5 -3.94 2.29 3.16
CA ALA A 5 -3.05 1.80 2.11
C ALA A 5 -3.86 1.51 0.84
N LEU A 6 -3.29 1.86 -0.30
CA LEU A 6 -3.79 1.43 -1.61
C LEU A 6 -2.89 0.33 -2.14
N SER A 7 -3.48 -0.65 -2.83
CA SER A 7 -2.71 -1.52 -3.69
C SER A 7 -2.07 -0.72 -4.84
N ALA A 8 -1.06 -1.30 -5.48
CA ALA A 8 -0.42 -0.67 -6.63
C ALA A 8 -1.41 -0.37 -7.77
N ASN A 9 -2.44 -1.21 -7.96
CA ASN A 9 -3.43 -1.00 -9.00
C ASN A 9 -4.42 0.14 -8.67
N GLU A 10 -4.85 0.23 -7.41
CA GLU A 10 -5.72 1.31 -6.93
C GLU A 10 -4.99 2.66 -7.00
N TYR A 11 -3.73 2.71 -6.56
CA TYR A 11 -2.91 3.92 -6.66
C TYR A 11 -2.76 4.41 -8.11
N ARG A 12 -2.41 3.52 -9.04
CA ARG A 12 -2.33 3.87 -10.48
C ARG A 12 -3.68 4.33 -11.03
N THR A 13 -4.77 3.71 -10.59
CA THR A 13 -6.13 4.10 -10.99
C THR A 13 -6.47 5.50 -10.49
N ALA A 14 -6.15 5.81 -9.23
CA ALA A 14 -6.32 7.14 -8.64
C ALA A 14 -5.53 8.20 -9.40
N GLN A 15 -4.28 7.91 -9.80
CA GLN A 15 -3.47 8.81 -10.62
C GLN A 15 -4.09 9.07 -12.00
N ARG A 16 -4.60 8.02 -12.66
CA ARG A 16 -5.21 8.12 -14.00
C ARG A 16 -6.52 8.91 -14.01
N LEU A 17 -7.38 8.64 -13.03
CA LEU A 17 -8.71 9.25 -12.96
C LEU A 17 -8.70 10.63 -12.30
N GLY A 18 -7.70 10.91 -11.44
CA GLY A 18 -7.50 12.21 -10.82
C GLY A 18 -8.77 12.75 -10.15
N ASN A 19 -9.32 13.82 -10.73
CA ASN A 19 -10.48 14.54 -10.22
C ASN A 19 -11.81 13.76 -10.30
N ASP A 20 -11.83 12.65 -11.05
CA ASP A 20 -12.98 11.74 -11.16
C ASP A 20 -12.86 10.53 -10.22
N TYR A 21 -11.86 10.53 -9.33
CA TYR A 21 -11.66 9.50 -8.31
C TYR A 21 -11.77 10.10 -6.91
N TRP A 22 -12.55 9.43 -6.05
CA TRP A 22 -12.82 9.87 -4.69
C TRP A 22 -12.44 8.77 -3.70
N LEU A 23 -11.81 9.18 -2.60
CA LEU A 23 -11.56 8.33 -1.45
C LEU A 23 -12.50 8.73 -0.30
N TYR A 24 -13.24 7.75 0.21
CA TYR A 24 -14.15 7.88 1.33
C TYR A 24 -13.55 7.12 2.51
N VAL A 25 -13.27 7.80 3.62
CA VAL A 25 -12.69 7.17 4.82
C VAL A 25 -13.58 7.46 6.02
N VAL A 26 -13.94 6.43 6.76
CA VAL A 26 -14.67 6.59 8.03
C VAL A 26 -13.71 6.33 9.18
N PHE A 27 -13.54 7.32 10.05
CA PHE A 27 -12.80 7.18 11.30
C PHE A 27 -13.75 7.03 12.49
N ASP A 28 -13.20 6.61 13.63
CA ASP A 28 -13.90 6.51 14.92
C ASP A 28 -15.14 5.60 14.90
N CYS A 29 -15.11 4.53 14.09
CA CYS A 29 -16.22 3.61 13.86
C CYS A 29 -16.78 2.95 15.14
N ALA A 30 -15.97 2.82 16.20
CA ALA A 30 -16.39 2.24 17.48
C ALA A 30 -17.04 3.27 18.43
N SER A 31 -17.02 4.56 18.08
CA SER A 31 -17.57 5.65 18.91
C SER A 31 -18.52 6.53 18.09
N THR A 32 -18.06 7.67 17.58
CA THR A 32 -18.83 8.56 16.70
C THR A 32 -18.22 8.56 15.30
N PRO A 33 -18.76 7.76 14.37
CA PRO A 33 -18.19 7.62 13.04
C PRO A 33 -18.16 8.96 12.29
N THR A 34 -16.99 9.32 11.76
CA THR A 34 -16.82 10.55 10.98
C THR A 34 -16.36 10.22 9.56
N LEU A 35 -17.13 10.65 8.57
CA LEU A 35 -16.81 10.45 7.14
C LEU A 35 -15.94 11.58 6.60
N GLN A 36 -14.80 11.23 6.02
CA GLN A 36 -13.88 12.10 5.31
C GLN A 36 -13.97 11.83 3.80
N LEU A 37 -14.04 12.90 3.01
CA LEU A 37 -14.22 12.87 1.56
C LEU A 37 -13.01 13.54 0.90
N ILE A 38 -12.20 12.77 0.17
CA ILE A 38 -11.02 13.29 -0.52
C ILE A 38 -11.21 13.15 -2.02
N ARG A 39 -11.35 14.29 -2.70
CA ARG A 39 -11.32 14.34 -4.17
C ARG A 39 -9.89 14.29 -4.66
N ASN A 40 -9.63 13.45 -5.67
CA ASN A 40 -8.31 13.26 -6.23
C ASN A 40 -7.27 12.84 -5.17
N PRO A 41 -7.45 11.65 -4.56
CA PRO A 41 -6.55 11.18 -3.52
C PRO A 41 -5.12 10.93 -4.03
N SER A 42 -4.89 10.88 -5.35
CA SER A 42 -3.53 10.75 -5.91
C SER A 42 -2.59 11.92 -5.54
N ARG A 43 -3.15 13.05 -5.12
CA ARG A 43 -2.40 14.23 -4.63
C ARG A 43 -1.94 14.12 -3.17
N LEU A 44 -2.41 13.10 -2.45
CA LEU A 44 -1.89 12.83 -1.12
C LEU A 44 -0.42 12.39 -1.24
N GLY A 45 0.41 12.70 -0.25
CA GLY A 45 1.83 12.36 -0.23
C GLY A 45 2.06 10.87 0.04
N TRP A 46 1.58 10.00 -0.85
CA TRP A 46 1.69 8.54 -0.70
C TRP A 46 3.15 8.10 -0.64
N GLU A 47 3.46 7.29 0.37
CA GLU A 47 4.76 6.66 0.52
C GLU A 47 4.70 5.21 0.02
N PRO A 48 5.64 4.76 -0.82
CA PRO A 48 5.65 3.39 -1.31
C PRO A 48 6.03 2.42 -0.19
N VAL A 49 5.12 1.51 0.14
CA VAL A 49 5.41 0.41 1.07
C VAL A 49 5.98 -0.77 0.30
N VAL A 50 7.27 -1.05 0.50
CA VAL A 50 7.95 -2.20 -0.13
C VAL A 50 7.80 -3.42 0.79
N ARG A 51 7.23 -4.49 0.26
CA ARG A 51 7.12 -5.79 0.95
C ARG A 51 8.13 -6.76 0.32
N VAL A 52 8.75 -7.59 1.15
CA VAL A 52 9.59 -8.68 0.62
C VAL A 52 8.67 -9.72 -0.01
N GLU A 53 8.71 -9.83 -1.33
CA GLU A 53 7.92 -10.84 -2.06
C GLU A 53 8.64 -12.19 -2.11
N GLN A 54 9.96 -12.19 -2.26
CA GLN A 54 10.76 -13.39 -2.40
C GLN A 54 12.12 -13.22 -1.74
N TYR A 55 12.55 -14.26 -1.05
CA TYR A 55 13.94 -14.43 -0.62
C TYR A 55 14.61 -15.39 -1.59
N HIS A 56 15.84 -15.08 -1.99
CA HIS A 56 16.64 -15.98 -2.81
C HIS A 56 17.97 -16.24 -2.11
N VAL A 57 18.57 -17.38 -2.43
CA VAL A 57 19.88 -17.78 -1.96
C VAL A 57 20.71 -18.22 -3.16
N THR A 58 22.01 -18.00 -3.12
CA THR A 58 22.90 -18.38 -4.22
C THR A 58 23.16 -19.88 -4.23
N ALA A 59 23.35 -20.46 -5.41
CA ALA A 59 23.73 -21.88 -5.54
C ALA A 59 25.02 -22.20 -4.75
N LYS A 60 25.96 -21.25 -4.69
CA LYS A 60 27.20 -21.38 -3.91
C LYS A 60 26.90 -21.62 -2.42
N ALA A 61 26.07 -20.77 -1.81
CA ALA A 61 25.72 -20.90 -0.41
C ALA A 61 25.03 -22.25 -0.10
N ILE A 62 24.22 -22.76 -1.03
CA ILE A 62 23.60 -24.10 -0.91
C ILE A 62 24.68 -25.21 -0.95
N LEU A 63 25.58 -25.14 -1.92
CA LEU A 63 26.63 -26.16 -2.12
C LEU A 63 27.65 -26.19 -0.97
N GLU A 64 27.97 -25.03 -0.37
CA GLU A 64 28.85 -24.94 0.79
C GLU A 64 28.20 -25.54 2.04
N ALA A 65 26.93 -25.26 2.29
CA ALA A 65 26.19 -25.81 3.43
C ALA A 65 26.00 -27.34 3.39
N THR A 66 26.10 -27.97 2.22
CA THR A 66 25.94 -29.43 2.06
C THR A 66 27.26 -30.20 2.28
N ARG A 67 28.38 -29.50 2.43
CA ARG A 67 29.71 -30.11 2.64
C ARG A 67 30.10 -30.23 4.12
N GLU A 68 29.33 -29.64 5.03
CA GLU A 68 29.38 -29.89 6.49
C GLU A 68 28.52 -31.10 6.87
#